data_AF-E9ACB9-F1
#
_entry.id   AF-E9ACB9-F1
#
_cell.length_a   1.000
_cell.length_b   1.000
_cell.length_c   1.000
_cell.angle_alpha   90.00
_cell.angle_beta   90.00
_cell.angle_gamma   90.00
#
_symmetry.space_group_name_H-M   'P 1'
#
loop_
_entity.id
_entity.type
_entity.pdbx_description
1 polymer ?
#
loop_
_entity_poly.entity_id
_entity_poly.type
_entity_poly.pdbx_seq_one_letter_code
_entity_poly.pdbx_strand_id
1 'polypeptide(L)'
;MTTLFKDYTKGSNDLLTKNFSSCGEWKVESKGKAPRGAYALTTTSNTHGNVNVDVEGLTDSGAYYGKLTFASKDLTDVKVTVRAEDLNNHRVEAIIGHKGPALCDISVEVNHQTMKPIAGGCLSINDKFTQKAVELALSMAAVDGVQVGCGTKYDFKSKTIDWTAACRLEAKNGLVLTAQTCRLLDLTASVVSKAPLHPKFQPCVAATMTMNPQSMTWDGSMAVEWGCQVILGNTAKVRVNKNLDWIASYIANLRGGWTLVLSIDKTMKTGLTLTRN
;
A
#
# COMPACT_ATOMS: atom_id res chain seq x y z
N MET A 1 -14.80 -4.83 -12.53
CA MET A 1 -13.44 -4.27 -12.33
C MET A 1 -12.61 -5.35 -11.65
N THR A 2 -11.56 -5.87 -12.30
CA THR A 2 -10.71 -6.92 -11.71
C THR A 2 -9.57 -6.27 -10.94
N THR A 3 -9.33 -6.75 -9.72
CA THR A 3 -8.29 -6.25 -8.80
C THR A 3 -7.02 -7.08 -8.98
N LEU A 4 -5.83 -6.47 -8.95
CA LEU A 4 -4.58 -7.24 -8.96
C LEU A 4 -4.49 -8.10 -7.68
N PHE A 5 -3.93 -9.30 -7.78
CA PHE A 5 -3.79 -10.19 -6.62
C PHE A 5 -3.10 -9.52 -5.42
N LYS A 6 -2.03 -8.75 -5.67
CA LYS A 6 -1.31 -7.98 -4.65
C LYS A 6 -2.16 -6.91 -3.93
N ASP A 7 -3.27 -6.50 -4.53
CA ASP A 7 -4.15 -5.45 -4.01
C ASP A 7 -5.34 -6.02 -3.23
N TYR A 8 -5.48 -7.35 -3.11
CA TYR A 8 -6.63 -7.98 -2.43
C TYR A 8 -6.81 -7.47 -0.98
N THR A 9 -5.71 -7.34 -0.25
CA THR A 9 -5.68 -6.87 1.15
C THR A 9 -5.36 -5.38 1.28
N LYS A 10 -5.28 -4.64 0.17
CA LYS A 10 -4.85 -3.23 0.19
C LYS A 10 -5.76 -2.37 1.06
N GLY A 11 -7.08 -2.56 0.98
CA GLY A 11 -8.03 -1.77 1.75
C GLY A 11 -7.85 -1.94 3.27
N SER A 12 -7.70 -3.18 3.73
CA SER A 12 -7.52 -3.48 5.15
C SER A 12 -6.15 -3.00 5.62
N ASN A 13 -5.10 -3.26 4.84
CA ASN A 13 -3.75 -2.80 5.13
C ASN A 13 -3.66 -1.26 5.17
N ASP A 14 -4.30 -0.56 4.25
CA ASP A 14 -4.34 0.91 4.23
C ASP A 14 -4.99 1.45 5.51
N LEU A 15 -6.13 0.87 5.92
CA LEU A 15 -6.77 1.26 7.18
C LEU A 15 -5.93 0.86 8.40
N LEU A 16 -5.15 -0.22 8.34
CA LEU A 16 -4.32 -0.66 9.46
C LEU A 16 -2.96 0.05 9.53
N THR A 17 -2.49 0.71 8.48
CA THR A 17 -1.10 1.20 8.43
C THR A 17 -0.95 2.68 8.07
N LYS A 18 -1.85 3.23 7.24
CA LYS A 18 -1.74 4.64 6.83
C LYS A 18 -2.22 5.59 7.92
N ASN A 19 -1.61 6.78 7.95
CA ASN A 19 -1.95 7.88 8.86
C ASN A 19 -1.76 7.55 10.34
N PHE A 20 -0.79 6.70 10.66
CA PHE A 20 -0.23 6.54 11.99
C PHE A 20 1.20 7.07 11.96
N SER A 21 1.42 8.28 12.46
CA SER A 21 2.74 8.87 12.62
C SER A 21 3.55 8.06 13.64
N SER A 22 4.83 7.83 13.36
CA SER A 22 5.73 7.14 14.29
C SER A 22 5.85 7.90 15.61
N CYS A 23 5.83 7.17 16.73
CA CYS A 23 5.83 7.77 18.06
C CYS A 23 7.20 8.35 18.42
N GLY A 24 7.20 9.59 18.91
CA GLY A 24 8.41 10.38 19.16
C GLY A 24 9.03 11.00 17.90
N GLU A 25 8.36 10.90 16.75
CA GLU A 25 8.86 11.43 15.49
C GLU A 25 7.91 12.48 14.90
N TRP A 26 8.50 13.44 14.21
CA TRP A 26 7.85 14.37 13.33
C TRP A 26 8.29 14.14 11.89
N LYS A 27 7.38 14.39 10.96
CA LYS A 27 7.60 14.31 9.52
C LYS A 27 6.90 15.48 8.84
N VAL A 28 7.56 16.13 7.90
CA VAL A 28 6.96 17.15 7.04
C VAL A 28 7.10 16.70 5.60
N GLU A 29 6.01 16.78 4.84
CA GLU A 29 5.93 16.31 3.46
C GLU A 29 5.27 17.38 2.60
N SER A 30 5.79 17.60 1.40
CA SER A 30 5.06 18.23 0.30
C SER A 30 4.90 17.18 -0.76
N LYS A 31 3.66 16.75 -1.01
CA LYS A 31 3.30 15.78 -2.02
C LYS A 31 2.74 16.51 -3.22
N GLY A 32 3.26 16.17 -4.39
CA GLY A 32 2.69 16.54 -5.67
C GLY A 32 2.64 15.31 -6.54
N LYS A 33 1.56 15.15 -7.30
CA LYS A 33 1.50 14.18 -8.39
C LYS A 33 1.69 14.90 -9.71
N ALA A 34 2.56 14.38 -10.56
CA ALA A 34 2.76 14.96 -11.89
C ALA A 34 1.45 14.89 -12.69
N PRO A 35 0.88 16.04 -13.13
CA PRO A 35 -0.16 16.02 -14.14
C PRO A 35 0.43 15.53 -15.48
N ARG A 36 -0.45 15.14 -16.42
CA ARG A 36 -0.02 14.81 -17.78
C ARG A 36 0.70 16.01 -18.40
N GLY A 37 1.84 15.75 -19.03
CA GLY A 37 2.65 16.78 -19.68
C GLY A 37 3.55 17.58 -18.75
N ALA A 38 3.61 17.22 -17.47
CA ALA A 38 4.26 18.03 -16.46
C ALA A 38 5.08 17.21 -15.49
N TYR A 39 5.81 17.92 -14.64
CA TYR A 39 6.60 17.37 -13.56
C TYR A 39 6.03 17.79 -12.21
N ALA A 40 6.24 16.96 -11.20
CA ALA A 40 5.97 17.29 -9.81
C ALA A 40 7.19 17.00 -8.95
N LEU A 41 7.37 17.85 -7.95
CA LEU A 41 8.38 17.69 -6.91
C LEU A 41 7.67 17.28 -5.62
N THR A 42 8.13 16.19 -5.01
CA THR A 42 7.73 15.78 -3.67
C THR A 42 8.95 15.84 -2.77
N THR A 43 8.83 16.51 -1.63
CA THR A 43 9.91 16.63 -0.64
C THR A 43 9.43 16.12 0.70
N THR A 44 10.27 15.42 1.43
CA THR A 44 9.98 14.93 2.77
C THR A 44 11.18 15.13 3.68
N SER A 45 10.94 15.53 4.92
CA SER A 45 11.94 15.59 5.98
C SER A 45 11.37 14.99 7.26
N ASN A 46 12.23 14.44 8.12
CA ASN A 46 11.82 13.89 9.40
C ASN A 46 12.76 14.29 10.55
N THR A 47 12.41 13.89 11.77
CA THR A 47 13.19 14.16 13.01
C THR A 47 14.63 13.69 12.95
N HIS A 48 14.91 12.64 12.18
CA HIS A 48 16.26 12.09 12.05
C HIS A 48 17.15 12.90 11.10
N GLY A 49 16.60 13.93 10.45
CA GLY A 49 17.30 14.71 9.43
C GLY A 49 17.38 14.01 8.07
N ASN A 50 16.65 12.90 7.88
CA ASN A 50 16.59 12.26 6.57
C ASN A 50 15.71 13.11 5.66
N VAL A 51 16.23 13.40 4.47
CA VAL A 51 15.50 14.11 3.43
C VAL A 51 15.21 13.13 2.30
N ASN A 52 14.01 13.21 1.73
CA ASN A 52 13.65 12.52 0.51
C ASN A 52 13.16 13.53 -0.52
N VAL A 53 13.73 13.52 -1.71
CA VAL A 53 13.36 14.37 -2.83
C VAL A 53 12.99 13.48 -4.00
N ASP A 54 11.76 13.61 -4.44
CA ASP A 54 11.16 12.85 -5.52
C ASP A 54 10.82 13.83 -6.66
N VAL A 55 11.45 13.66 -7.82
CA VAL A 55 11.07 14.35 -9.05
C VAL A 55 10.37 13.33 -9.93
N GLU A 56 9.09 13.54 -10.21
CA GLU A 56 8.34 12.67 -11.11
C GLU A 56 7.75 13.45 -12.29
N GLY A 57 7.52 12.75 -13.40
CA GLY A 57 6.93 13.29 -14.60
C GLY A 57 6.09 12.25 -15.33
N LEU A 58 5.09 12.74 -16.05
CA LEU A 58 4.18 11.93 -16.86
C LEU A 58 4.05 12.57 -18.24
N THR A 59 4.17 11.80 -19.31
CA THR A 59 3.98 12.33 -20.67
C THR A 59 2.55 12.82 -20.90
N ASP A 60 2.33 13.67 -21.90
CA ASP A 60 0.99 14.16 -22.28
C ASP A 60 0.02 13.00 -22.55
N SER A 61 0.50 11.94 -23.20
CA SER A 61 -0.25 10.73 -23.47
C SER A 61 -0.61 9.93 -22.21
N GLY A 62 0.12 10.14 -21.10
CA GLY A 62 0.04 9.31 -19.90
C GLY A 62 0.75 7.95 -20.02
N ALA A 63 1.25 7.60 -21.20
CA ALA A 63 1.85 6.30 -21.49
C ALA A 63 3.20 6.08 -20.78
N TYR A 64 3.98 7.15 -20.58
CA TYR A 64 5.29 7.05 -19.95
C TYR A 64 5.37 7.88 -18.68
N TYR A 65 5.95 7.28 -17.65
CA TYR A 65 6.20 7.89 -16.35
C TYR A 65 7.66 7.70 -15.96
N GLY A 66 8.26 8.75 -15.43
CA GLY A 66 9.59 8.71 -14.85
C GLY A 66 9.57 9.28 -13.44
N LYS A 67 10.34 8.69 -12.54
CA LYS A 67 10.57 9.22 -11.20
C LYS A 67 12.01 9.02 -10.79
N LEU A 68 12.63 10.10 -10.34
CA LEU A 68 13.95 10.13 -9.74
C LEU A 68 13.79 10.46 -8.26
N THR A 69 14.35 9.62 -7.41
CA THR A 69 14.28 9.71 -5.96
C THR A 69 15.69 9.84 -5.42
N PHE A 70 15.91 10.85 -4.58
CA PHE A 70 17.10 11.03 -3.74
C PHE A 70 16.69 10.93 -2.29
N ALA A 71 17.30 10.03 -1.54
CA ALA A 71 17.01 9.80 -0.13
C ALA A 71 18.30 9.75 0.70
N SER A 72 18.13 9.69 2.03
CA SER A 72 19.16 9.75 3.07
C SER A 72 19.47 11.18 3.55
N LYS A 73 20.30 11.31 4.59
CA LYS A 73 20.72 12.63 5.10
C LYS A 73 21.58 13.37 4.07
N ASP A 74 22.42 12.62 3.36
CA ASP A 74 23.40 13.14 2.41
C ASP A 74 22.96 12.98 0.94
N LEU A 75 21.70 12.56 0.72
CA LEU A 75 21.11 12.32 -0.60
C LEU A 75 21.87 11.30 -1.47
N THR A 76 22.58 10.38 -0.82
CA THR A 76 23.39 9.33 -1.46
C THR A 76 22.57 8.19 -2.02
N ASP A 77 21.36 7.98 -1.47
CA ASP A 77 20.50 6.88 -1.93
C ASP A 77 19.72 7.37 -3.14
N VAL A 78 19.99 6.79 -4.31
CA VAL A 78 19.38 7.19 -5.58
C VAL A 78 18.50 6.06 -6.10
N LYS A 79 17.28 6.39 -6.53
CA LYS A 79 16.38 5.44 -7.17
C LYS A 79 15.73 6.06 -8.40
N VAL A 80 15.77 5.33 -9.50
CA VAL A 80 15.12 5.65 -10.77
C VAL A 80 14.00 4.65 -10.98
N THR A 81 12.80 5.16 -11.22
CA THR A 81 11.65 4.38 -11.67
C THR A 81 11.25 4.87 -13.04
N VAL A 82 11.12 3.96 -13.99
CA VAL A 82 10.56 4.24 -15.32
C VAL A 82 9.40 3.29 -15.56
N ARG A 83 8.32 3.80 -16.13
CA ARG A 83 7.13 3.02 -16.46
C ARG A 83 6.65 3.36 -17.86
N ALA A 84 6.30 2.33 -18.61
CA ALA A 84 5.60 2.43 -19.88
C ALA A 84 4.27 1.65 -19.80
N GLU A 85 3.23 2.19 -20.43
CA GLU A 85 1.93 1.57 -20.54
C GLU A 85 1.45 1.65 -21.99
N ASP A 86 1.02 0.52 -22.55
CA ASP A 86 0.49 0.44 -23.91
C ASP A 86 -1.06 0.53 -23.93
N LEU A 87 -1.63 0.61 -25.13
CA LEU A 87 -3.08 0.67 -25.34
C LEU A 87 -3.82 -0.64 -24.99
N ASN A 88 -3.08 -1.73 -24.80
CA ASN A 88 -3.60 -3.05 -24.48
C ASN A 88 -3.53 -3.36 -22.97
N ASN A 89 -3.35 -2.33 -22.13
CA ASN A 89 -3.19 -2.43 -20.68
C ASN A 89 -1.97 -3.25 -20.24
N HIS A 90 -0.92 -3.34 -21.06
CA HIS A 90 0.39 -3.81 -20.62
C HIS A 90 1.14 -2.65 -19.98
N ARG A 91 1.42 -2.78 -18.69
CA ARG A 91 2.23 -1.84 -17.93
C ARG A 91 3.53 -2.52 -17.53
N VAL A 92 4.66 -1.96 -17.99
CA VAL A 92 6.00 -2.36 -17.57
C VAL A 92 6.60 -1.24 -16.73
N GLU A 93 7.17 -1.58 -15.59
CA GLU A 93 7.83 -0.65 -14.67
C GLU A 93 9.18 -1.21 -14.26
N ALA A 94 10.25 -0.50 -14.57
CA ALA A 94 11.59 -0.83 -14.13
C ALA A 94 12.03 0.13 -13.03
N ILE A 95 12.68 -0.42 -12.00
CA ILE A 95 13.19 0.30 -10.85
C ILE A 95 14.66 -0.07 -10.70
N ILE A 96 15.52 0.94 -10.72
CA ILE A 96 16.96 0.82 -10.48
C ILE A 96 17.27 1.65 -9.25
N GLY A 97 17.91 1.06 -8.25
CA GLY A 97 18.20 1.73 -6.98
C GLY A 97 19.62 1.48 -6.51
N HIS A 98 20.22 2.48 -5.90
CA HIS A 98 21.52 2.44 -5.27
C HIS A 98 21.40 3.00 -3.84
N LYS A 99 22.09 2.38 -2.88
CA LYS A 99 22.13 2.83 -1.49
C LYS A 99 23.55 3.04 -1.01
N GLY A 100 23.74 4.08 -0.21
CA GLY A 100 25.02 4.47 0.36
C GLY A 100 25.95 5.17 -0.64
N PRO A 101 27.20 5.45 -0.25
CA PRO A 101 28.16 6.19 -1.08
C PRO A 101 28.93 5.33 -2.07
N ALA A 102 28.92 3.99 -1.91
CA ALA A 102 29.72 3.07 -2.71
C ALA A 102 28.88 2.41 -3.79
N LEU A 103 29.18 2.66 -5.08
CA LEU A 103 28.45 2.18 -6.27
C LEU A 103 28.29 0.65 -6.40
N CYS A 104 28.75 -0.15 -5.45
CA CYS A 104 28.78 -1.61 -5.50
C CYS A 104 27.39 -2.26 -5.28
N ASP A 105 26.45 -1.57 -4.65
CA ASP A 105 25.13 -2.11 -4.34
C ASP A 105 24.04 -1.47 -5.21
N ILE A 106 23.96 -1.94 -6.45
CA ILE A 106 22.85 -1.63 -7.38
C ILE A 106 21.79 -2.72 -7.27
N SER A 107 20.56 -2.31 -7.02
CA SER A 107 19.36 -3.13 -7.04
C SER A 107 18.57 -2.87 -8.32
N VAL A 108 18.02 -3.94 -8.90
CA VAL A 108 17.17 -3.88 -10.09
C VAL A 108 15.89 -4.67 -9.83
N GLU A 109 14.76 -4.06 -10.15
CA GLU A 109 13.44 -4.66 -10.14
C GLU A 109 12.70 -4.31 -11.43
N VAL A 110 12.03 -5.29 -12.03
CA VAL A 110 11.18 -5.11 -13.21
C VAL A 110 9.82 -5.71 -12.92
N ASN A 111 8.77 -4.92 -13.07
CA ASN A 111 7.40 -5.32 -12.89
C ASN A 111 6.66 -5.25 -14.23
N HIS A 112 5.96 -6.31 -14.59
CA HIS A 112 5.00 -6.32 -15.69
C HIS A 112 3.60 -6.57 -15.12
N GLN A 113 2.62 -5.86 -15.64
CA GLN A 113 1.21 -5.99 -15.29
C GLN A 113 0.40 -6.00 -16.57
N THR A 114 -0.56 -6.91 -16.68
CA THR A 114 -1.54 -6.91 -17.76
C THR A 114 -2.91 -7.26 -17.24
N MET A 115 -3.94 -6.69 -17.86
CA MET A 115 -5.33 -7.04 -17.60
C MET A 115 -6.01 -7.36 -18.93
N LYS A 116 -6.48 -8.61 -19.05
CA LYS A 116 -7.16 -9.11 -20.24
C LYS A 116 -8.61 -9.47 -19.93
N PRO A 117 -9.58 -9.04 -20.76
CA PRO A 117 -10.96 -9.50 -20.62
C PRO A 117 -11.05 -11.00 -20.90
N ILE A 118 -11.91 -11.70 -20.15
CA ILE A 118 -12.25 -13.11 -20.36
C ILE A 118 -13.77 -13.27 -20.30
N ALA A 119 -14.31 -14.40 -20.75
CA ALA A 119 -15.73 -14.68 -20.61
C ALA A 119 -16.15 -14.60 -19.12
N GLY A 120 -17.01 -13.64 -18.78
CA GLY A 120 -17.49 -13.44 -17.40
C GLY A 120 -16.61 -12.55 -16.51
N GLY A 121 -15.55 -11.90 -17.01
CA GLY A 121 -14.73 -11.00 -16.19
C GLY A 121 -13.43 -10.51 -16.81
N CYS A 122 -12.40 -10.31 -15.99
CA CYS A 122 -11.04 -10.07 -16.48
C CYS A 122 -10.03 -10.93 -15.72
N LEU A 123 -9.00 -11.36 -16.43
CA LEU A 123 -7.78 -11.93 -15.91
C LEU A 123 -6.76 -10.80 -15.72
N SER A 124 -6.16 -10.73 -14.56
CA SER A 124 -5.02 -9.86 -14.30
C SER A 124 -3.79 -10.68 -13.97
N ILE A 125 -2.67 -10.26 -14.53
CA ILE A 125 -1.36 -10.91 -14.38
C ILE A 125 -0.40 -9.85 -13.88
N ASN A 126 0.40 -10.20 -12.89
CA ASN A 126 1.51 -9.40 -12.43
C ASN A 126 2.76 -10.25 -12.27
N ASP A 127 3.78 -9.90 -13.03
CA ASP A 127 5.09 -10.50 -12.97
C ASP A 127 6.05 -9.49 -12.35
N LYS A 128 6.90 -9.95 -11.45
CA LYS A 128 7.91 -9.15 -10.78
C LYS A 128 9.23 -9.91 -10.78
N PHE A 129 10.23 -9.32 -11.39
CA PHE A 129 11.60 -9.82 -11.40
C PHE A 129 12.47 -8.93 -10.52
N THR A 130 13.29 -9.55 -9.69
CA THR A 130 14.34 -8.89 -8.92
C THR A 130 15.62 -9.70 -9.02
N GLN A 131 16.75 -9.14 -8.59
CA GLN A 131 18.00 -9.89 -8.49
C GLN A 131 17.92 -11.14 -7.58
N LYS A 132 16.95 -11.20 -6.67
CA LYS A 132 16.83 -12.27 -5.66
C LYS A 132 15.75 -13.29 -5.98
N ALA A 133 14.72 -12.89 -6.72
CA ALA A 133 13.55 -13.71 -6.94
C ALA A 133 12.75 -13.30 -8.17
N VAL A 134 11.96 -14.25 -8.68
CA VAL A 134 10.86 -14.02 -9.61
C VAL A 134 9.55 -14.29 -8.90
N GLU A 135 8.60 -13.38 -9.03
CA GLU A 135 7.25 -13.47 -8.49
C GLU A 135 6.26 -13.37 -9.65
N LEU A 136 5.27 -14.26 -9.67
CA LEU A 136 4.19 -14.27 -10.65
C LEU A 136 2.89 -14.33 -9.89
N ALA A 137 1.91 -13.50 -10.25
CA ALA A 137 0.61 -13.48 -9.61
C ALA A 137 -0.50 -13.34 -10.63
N LEU A 138 -1.58 -14.08 -10.41
CA LEU A 138 -2.77 -14.13 -11.24
C LEU A 138 -3.98 -13.80 -10.38
N SER A 139 -4.92 -13.03 -10.92
CA SER A 139 -6.24 -12.85 -10.34
C SER A 139 -7.30 -12.85 -11.42
N MET A 140 -8.40 -13.55 -11.15
CA MET A 140 -9.51 -13.76 -12.06
C MET A 140 -10.83 -13.51 -11.33
N ALA A 141 -11.77 -12.86 -12.00
CA ALA A 141 -13.14 -12.80 -11.53
C ALA A 141 -13.80 -14.17 -11.69
N ALA A 142 -14.34 -14.72 -10.61
CA ALA A 142 -15.04 -16.01 -10.63
C ALA A 142 -16.54 -15.82 -10.89
N VAL A 143 -17.17 -14.87 -10.18
CA VAL A 143 -18.56 -14.42 -10.34
C VAL A 143 -18.67 -12.95 -9.92
N ASP A 144 -19.86 -12.35 -10.04
CA ASP A 144 -20.07 -10.95 -9.61
C ASP A 144 -19.69 -10.76 -8.13
N GLY A 145 -18.82 -9.79 -7.87
CA GLY A 145 -18.27 -9.51 -6.53
C GLY A 145 -17.26 -10.53 -6.00
N VAL A 146 -16.90 -11.61 -6.70
CA VAL A 146 -15.96 -12.63 -6.21
C VAL A 146 -14.78 -12.81 -7.15
N GLN A 147 -13.56 -12.75 -6.59
CA GLN A 147 -12.31 -12.91 -7.30
C GLN A 147 -11.47 -13.99 -6.63
N VAL A 148 -10.77 -14.79 -7.44
CA VAL A 148 -9.81 -15.79 -6.99
C VAL A 148 -8.46 -15.47 -7.60
N GLY A 149 -7.40 -15.73 -6.86
CA GLY A 149 -6.06 -15.49 -7.37
C GLY A 149 -5.05 -16.38 -6.70
N CYS A 150 -3.90 -16.47 -7.33
CA CYS A 150 -2.77 -17.20 -6.82
C CYS A 150 -1.49 -16.46 -7.18
N GLY A 151 -0.44 -16.72 -6.42
CA GLY A 151 0.88 -16.21 -6.71
C GLY A 151 1.94 -17.25 -6.40
N THR A 152 3.05 -17.19 -7.11
CA THR A 152 4.24 -17.98 -6.85
C THR A 152 5.46 -17.08 -6.78
N LYS A 153 6.43 -17.48 -5.96
CA LYS A 153 7.72 -16.83 -5.81
C LYS A 153 8.81 -17.88 -5.87
N TYR A 154 9.75 -17.70 -6.79
CA TYR A 154 10.98 -18.47 -6.83
C TYR A 154 12.12 -17.63 -6.29
N ASP A 155 12.73 -18.06 -5.18
CA ASP A 155 13.92 -17.42 -4.62
C ASP A 155 15.19 -18.07 -5.21
N PHE A 156 16.05 -17.26 -5.82
CA PHE A 156 17.26 -17.76 -6.50
C PHE A 156 18.32 -18.28 -5.53
N LYS A 157 18.39 -17.71 -4.32
CA LYS A 157 19.42 -18.05 -3.33
C LYS A 157 19.08 -19.36 -2.63
N SER A 158 17.87 -19.49 -2.09
CA SER A 158 17.42 -20.70 -1.42
C SER A 158 16.96 -21.78 -2.40
N LYS A 159 16.74 -21.43 -3.68
CA LYS A 159 16.17 -22.31 -4.72
C LYS A 159 14.81 -22.88 -4.32
N THR A 160 14.07 -22.14 -3.51
CA THR A 160 12.74 -22.56 -3.03
C THR A 160 11.63 -21.89 -3.81
N ILE A 161 10.52 -22.62 -3.97
CA ILE A 161 9.28 -22.10 -4.53
C ILE A 161 8.29 -21.93 -3.38
N ASP A 162 7.76 -20.72 -3.22
CA ASP A 162 6.64 -20.43 -2.33
C ASP A 162 5.42 -20.09 -3.17
N TRP A 163 4.26 -20.57 -2.75
CA TRP A 163 2.99 -20.29 -3.41
C TRP A 163 2.01 -19.65 -2.43
N THR A 164 1.06 -18.91 -3.00
CA THR A 164 -0.05 -18.28 -2.29
C THR A 164 -1.31 -18.44 -3.11
N ALA A 165 -2.45 -18.56 -2.44
CA ALA A 165 -3.76 -18.58 -3.05
C ALA A 165 -4.70 -17.73 -2.21
N ALA A 166 -5.59 -16.97 -2.83
CA ALA A 166 -6.55 -16.15 -2.11
C ALA A 166 -7.88 -16.05 -2.85
N CYS A 167 -8.95 -15.85 -2.08
CA CYS A 167 -10.24 -15.40 -2.57
C CYS A 167 -10.55 -14.02 -1.98
N ARG A 168 -11.23 -13.20 -2.77
CA ARG A 168 -11.70 -11.87 -2.40
C ARG A 168 -13.17 -11.77 -2.74
N LEU A 169 -13.97 -11.31 -1.78
CA LEU A 169 -15.37 -11.00 -1.96
C LEU A 169 -15.58 -9.50 -1.71
N GLU A 170 -16.27 -8.84 -2.63
CA GLU A 170 -16.68 -7.45 -2.55
C GLU A 170 -18.20 -7.37 -2.74
N ALA A 171 -18.90 -7.09 -1.65
CA ALA A 171 -20.34 -6.95 -1.67
C ALA A 171 -20.76 -5.51 -2.00
N LYS A 172 -21.98 -5.36 -2.54
CA LYS A 172 -22.52 -4.06 -2.99
C LYS A 172 -22.61 -3.00 -1.90
N ASN A 173 -22.63 -3.39 -0.63
CA ASN A 173 -22.65 -2.50 0.53
C ASN A 173 -21.26 -1.96 0.93
N GLY A 174 -20.20 -2.30 0.18
CA GLY A 174 -18.83 -1.87 0.46
C GLY A 174 -18.08 -2.76 1.46
N LEU A 175 -18.66 -3.92 1.83
CA LEU A 175 -17.94 -4.97 2.56
C LEU A 175 -16.95 -5.66 1.61
N VAL A 176 -15.69 -5.70 2.00
CA VAL A 176 -14.63 -6.46 1.32
C VAL A 176 -14.07 -7.49 2.28
N LEU A 177 -14.12 -8.76 1.89
CA LEU A 177 -13.51 -9.88 2.60
C LEU A 177 -12.39 -10.45 1.74
N THR A 178 -11.33 -10.89 2.37
CA THR A 178 -10.24 -11.62 1.70
C THR A 178 -9.78 -12.74 2.59
N ALA A 179 -9.66 -13.95 2.04
CA ALA A 179 -8.99 -15.07 2.70
C ALA A 179 -7.85 -15.53 1.80
N GLN A 180 -6.67 -15.70 2.38
CA GLN A 180 -5.44 -16.08 1.71
C GLN A 180 -4.78 -17.22 2.47
N THR A 181 -4.12 -18.10 1.74
CA THR A 181 -3.20 -19.08 2.29
C THR A 181 -1.89 -19.10 1.53
N CYS A 182 -0.87 -19.73 2.11
CA CYS A 182 0.47 -19.85 1.55
C CYS A 182 0.98 -21.29 1.65
N ARG A 183 2.20 -21.52 1.15
CA ARG A 183 2.89 -22.82 1.21
C ARG A 183 2.92 -23.47 2.60
N LEU A 184 3.05 -22.67 3.66
CA LEU A 184 3.07 -23.17 5.04
C LEU A 184 1.68 -23.46 5.61
N LEU A 185 0.64 -23.28 4.80
CA LEU A 185 -0.77 -23.41 5.16
C LEU A 185 -1.23 -22.43 6.24
N ASP A 186 -0.48 -21.35 6.45
CA ASP A 186 -0.98 -20.23 7.25
C ASP A 186 -2.22 -19.65 6.56
N LEU A 187 -3.25 -19.35 7.34
CA LEU A 187 -4.48 -18.74 6.88
C LEU A 187 -4.49 -17.27 7.29
N THR A 188 -4.57 -16.37 6.31
CA THR A 188 -4.77 -14.93 6.55
C THR A 188 -6.17 -14.53 6.10
N ALA A 189 -6.98 -14.01 7.02
CA ALA A 189 -8.27 -13.42 6.72
C ALA A 189 -8.22 -11.91 6.95
N SER A 190 -8.87 -11.14 6.09
CA SER A 190 -9.05 -9.71 6.31
C SER A 190 -10.43 -9.24 5.88
N VAL A 191 -10.90 -8.20 6.55
CA VAL A 191 -12.20 -7.57 6.30
C VAL A 191 -12.01 -6.06 6.28
N VAL A 192 -12.76 -5.39 5.41
CA VAL A 192 -13.03 -3.96 5.45
C VAL A 192 -14.52 -3.76 5.29
N SER A 193 -15.13 -2.95 6.13
CA SER A 193 -16.55 -2.63 6.04
C SER A 193 -16.80 -1.18 6.35
N LYS A 194 -17.66 -0.54 5.57
CA LYS A 194 -18.24 0.76 5.91
C LYS A 194 -19.56 0.52 6.62
N ALA A 195 -19.71 1.05 7.82
CA ALA A 195 -20.96 1.00 8.57
C ALA A 195 -21.67 2.35 8.42
N PRO A 196 -22.70 2.46 7.55
CA PRO A 196 -23.41 3.72 7.31
C PRO A 196 -24.42 3.97 8.44
N LEU A 197 -23.93 4.25 9.65
CA LEU A 197 -24.79 4.47 10.82
C LEU A 197 -25.60 5.77 10.71
N HIS A 198 -25.09 6.79 10.00
CA HIS A 198 -25.77 8.05 9.72
C HIS A 198 -25.19 8.72 8.45
N PRO A 199 -25.94 9.55 7.69
CA PRO A 199 -25.41 10.19 6.47
C PRO A 199 -24.12 10.98 6.68
N LYS A 200 -23.96 11.60 7.87
CA LYS A 200 -22.76 12.36 8.27
C LYS A 200 -21.75 11.56 9.11
N PHE A 201 -22.04 10.31 9.45
CA PHE A 201 -21.18 9.45 10.27
C PHE A 201 -21.19 8.02 9.73
N GLN A 202 -20.17 7.72 8.92
CA GLN A 202 -20.03 6.43 8.24
C GLN A 202 -18.66 5.85 8.59
N PRO A 203 -18.50 5.27 9.80
CA PRO A 203 -17.23 4.67 10.20
C PRO A 203 -16.82 3.54 9.24
N CYS A 204 -15.52 3.44 9.01
CA CYS A 204 -14.88 2.35 8.31
C CYS A 204 -14.15 1.47 9.32
N VAL A 205 -14.36 0.16 9.24
CA VAL A 205 -13.72 -0.83 10.11
C VAL A 205 -12.88 -1.75 9.23
N ALA A 206 -11.68 -2.09 9.68
CA ALA A 206 -10.89 -3.15 9.09
C ALA A 206 -10.35 -4.09 10.17
N ALA A 207 -10.22 -5.36 9.83
CA ALA A 207 -9.51 -6.32 10.65
C ALA A 207 -8.70 -7.27 9.79
N THR A 208 -7.58 -7.74 10.32
CA THR A 208 -6.73 -8.79 9.76
C THR A 208 -6.45 -9.82 10.84
N MET A 209 -6.42 -11.08 10.45
CA MET A 209 -6.03 -12.20 11.31
C MET A 209 -5.19 -13.16 10.48
N THR A 210 -4.04 -13.57 11.03
CA THR A 210 -3.21 -14.65 10.48
C THR A 210 -3.15 -15.77 11.49
N MET A 211 -3.37 -17.01 11.06
CA MET A 211 -3.33 -18.19 11.91
C MET A 211 -2.45 -19.25 11.29
N ASN A 212 -1.50 -19.77 12.05
CA ASN A 212 -0.76 -20.98 11.72
C ASN A 212 -1.49 -22.18 12.33
N PRO A 213 -2.05 -23.10 11.50
CA PRO A 213 -2.82 -24.23 12.00
C PRO A 213 -1.96 -25.30 12.69
N GLN A 214 -0.66 -25.39 12.39
CA GLN A 214 0.23 -26.40 12.97
C GLN A 214 0.61 -26.05 14.40
N SER A 215 0.95 -24.79 14.66
CA SER A 215 1.31 -24.29 15.99
C SER A 215 0.12 -23.77 16.79
N MET A 216 -1.07 -23.67 16.18
CA MET A 216 -2.25 -23.01 16.75
C MET A 216 -1.98 -21.56 17.20
N THR A 217 -0.95 -20.92 16.64
CA THR A 217 -0.63 -19.53 16.93
C THR A 217 -1.35 -18.62 15.95
N TRP A 218 -1.89 -17.52 16.46
CA TRP A 218 -2.49 -16.48 15.63
C TRP A 218 -1.90 -15.10 15.94
N ASP A 219 -2.01 -14.19 14.99
CA ASP A 219 -1.76 -12.77 15.14
C ASP A 219 -2.86 -11.99 14.42
N GLY A 220 -3.08 -10.74 14.80
CA GLY A 220 -4.13 -9.94 14.20
C GLY A 220 -4.17 -8.51 14.66
N SER A 221 -4.93 -7.72 13.92
CA SER A 221 -5.16 -6.32 14.22
C SER A 221 -6.50 -5.85 13.72
N MET A 222 -7.05 -4.84 14.38
CA MET A 222 -8.29 -4.18 14.00
C MET A 222 -8.06 -2.67 13.99
N ALA A 223 -8.64 -1.97 13.03
CA ALA A 223 -8.71 -0.52 13.01
C ALA A 223 -10.13 -0.04 12.73
N VAL A 224 -10.43 1.13 13.29
CA VAL A 224 -11.66 1.88 13.02
C VAL A 224 -11.27 3.29 12.65
N GLU A 225 -11.88 3.84 11.60
CA GLU A 225 -11.75 5.22 11.17
C GLU A 225 -13.13 5.85 11.11
N TRP A 226 -13.28 7.08 11.59
CA TRP A 226 -14.55 7.79 11.58
C TRP A 226 -14.36 9.29 11.39
N GLY A 227 -15.39 9.94 10.83
CA GLY A 227 -15.41 11.39 10.66
C GLY A 227 -15.60 12.14 11.98
N CYS A 228 -14.92 13.27 12.12
CA CYS A 228 -15.17 14.22 13.19
C CYS A 228 -16.49 14.94 12.95
N GLN A 229 -17.39 14.92 13.94
CA GLN A 229 -18.69 15.58 13.83
C GLN A 229 -18.60 17.11 14.01
N VAL A 230 -17.57 17.60 14.71
CA VAL A 230 -17.40 19.02 15.04
C VAL A 230 -16.73 19.78 13.88
N ILE A 231 -15.65 19.22 13.33
CA ILE A 231 -14.92 19.82 12.21
C ILE A 231 -15.05 18.89 11.01
N LEU A 232 -15.98 19.24 10.12
CA LEU A 232 -16.24 18.47 8.90
C LEU A 232 -14.98 18.33 8.06
N GLY A 233 -14.73 17.12 7.57
CA GLY A 233 -13.54 16.76 6.81
C GLY A 233 -12.39 16.19 7.65
N ASN A 234 -12.37 16.41 8.97
CA ASN A 234 -11.39 15.76 9.84
C ASN A 234 -11.82 14.34 10.15
N THR A 235 -10.86 13.45 10.40
CA THR A 235 -11.12 12.06 10.79
C THR A 235 -10.29 11.66 12.00
N ALA A 236 -10.81 10.69 12.75
CA ALA A 236 -10.11 10.02 13.82
C ALA A 236 -10.00 8.54 13.48
N LYS A 237 -8.93 7.92 13.96
CA LYS A 237 -8.57 6.57 13.61
C LYS A 237 -7.90 5.88 14.79
N VAL A 238 -8.27 4.64 15.07
CA VAL A 238 -7.64 3.85 16.13
C VAL A 238 -7.34 2.48 15.58
N ARG A 239 -6.18 1.92 15.94
CA ARG A 239 -5.80 0.54 15.67
C ARG A 239 -5.42 -0.15 16.97
N VAL A 240 -5.80 -1.41 17.11
CA VAL A 240 -5.41 -2.30 18.20
C VAL A 240 -4.91 -3.62 17.61
N ASN A 241 -3.86 -4.21 18.18
CA ASN A 241 -3.38 -5.54 17.79
C ASN A 241 -3.73 -6.62 18.84
N LYS A 242 -3.36 -7.88 18.55
CA LYS A 242 -3.54 -9.02 19.45
C LYS A 242 -2.96 -8.81 20.85
N ASN A 243 -1.85 -8.09 20.97
CA ASN A 243 -1.18 -7.83 22.24
C ASN A 243 -1.79 -6.65 23.01
N LEU A 244 -2.95 -6.14 22.54
CA LEU A 244 -3.62 -4.95 23.07
C LEU A 244 -2.79 -3.66 22.92
N ASP A 245 -1.78 -3.68 22.05
CA ASP A 245 -1.07 -2.47 21.68
C ASP A 245 -1.95 -1.65 20.76
N TRP A 246 -2.14 -0.39 21.14
CA TRP A 246 -3.00 0.52 20.42
C TRP A 246 -2.26 1.78 19.98
N ILE A 247 -2.73 2.33 18.86
CA ILE A 247 -2.33 3.65 18.36
C ILE A 247 -3.60 4.37 17.93
N ALA A 248 -3.78 5.59 18.42
CA ALA A 248 -4.82 6.50 18.01
C ALA A 248 -4.23 7.60 17.12
N SER A 249 -5.00 8.11 16.19
CA SER A 249 -4.59 9.18 15.28
C SER A 249 -5.73 10.11 14.95
N TYR A 250 -5.43 11.39 14.91
CA TYR A 250 -6.32 12.45 14.45
C TYR A 250 -5.75 13.06 13.19
N ILE A 251 -6.59 13.13 12.15
CA ILE A 251 -6.24 13.60 10.82
C ILE A 251 -7.05 14.87 10.57
N ALA A 252 -6.38 16.01 10.62
CA ALA A 252 -6.95 17.32 10.42
C ALA A 252 -6.67 17.80 8.99
N ASN A 253 -7.73 18.13 8.26
CA ASN A 253 -7.62 18.83 6.98
C ASN A 253 -7.60 20.33 7.22
N LEU A 254 -6.49 20.96 6.85
CA LEU A 254 -6.20 22.37 7.06
C LEU A 254 -6.37 23.15 5.74
N ARG A 255 -6.37 24.48 5.82
CA ARG A 255 -6.48 25.35 4.63
C ARG A 255 -5.25 25.19 3.72
N GLY A 256 -5.43 25.45 2.43
CA GLY A 256 -4.34 25.47 1.46
C GLY A 256 -3.77 24.10 1.10
N GLY A 257 -4.57 23.03 1.23
CA GLY A 257 -4.18 21.66 0.87
C GLY A 257 -3.34 20.93 1.93
N TRP A 258 -3.18 21.51 3.11
CA TRP A 258 -2.43 20.91 4.22
C TRP A 258 -3.26 19.87 4.97
N THR A 259 -2.62 18.81 5.43
CA THR A 259 -3.17 17.78 6.31
C THR A 259 -2.19 17.57 7.46
N LEU A 260 -2.70 17.63 8.70
CA LEU A 260 -1.95 17.33 9.91
C LEU A 260 -2.43 15.99 10.47
N VAL A 261 -1.50 15.07 10.73
CA VAL A 261 -1.74 13.78 11.37
C VAL A 261 -1.02 13.75 12.71
N LEU A 262 -1.78 13.77 13.79
CA LEU A 262 -1.27 13.59 15.15
C LEU A 262 -1.59 12.17 15.62
N SER A 263 -0.59 11.44 16.09
CA SER A 263 -0.74 10.07 16.57
C SER A 263 -0.24 9.93 18.00
N ILE A 264 -0.85 9.05 18.79
CA ILE A 264 -0.45 8.70 20.14
C ILE A 264 -0.58 7.19 20.34
N ASP A 265 0.41 6.56 20.97
CA ASP A 265 0.40 5.13 21.27
C ASP A 265 0.19 4.83 22.76
N LYS A 266 0.19 3.52 23.08
CA LYS A 266 0.13 3.00 24.46
C LYS A 266 1.19 3.57 25.40
N THR A 267 2.32 4.07 24.88
CA THR A 267 3.40 4.66 25.68
C THR A 267 3.24 6.16 25.89
N MET A 268 2.12 6.71 25.43
CA MET A 268 1.79 8.15 25.46
C MET A 268 2.78 9.01 24.68
N LYS A 269 3.59 8.41 23.79
CA LYS A 269 4.48 9.15 22.89
C LYS A 269 3.69 9.63 21.70
N THR A 270 3.90 10.89 21.33
CA THR A 270 3.21 11.53 20.22
C THR A 270 4.05 11.48 18.96
N GLY A 271 3.39 11.28 17.82
CA GLY A 271 3.96 11.38 16.49
C GLY A 271 3.22 12.43 15.67
N LEU A 272 3.92 13.19 14.85
CA LEU A 272 3.33 14.27 14.07
C LEU A 272 3.74 14.19 12.59
N THR A 273 2.78 14.22 11.68
CA THR A 273 3.04 14.33 10.25
C THR A 273 2.28 15.50 9.67
N LEU A 274 2.98 16.45 9.05
CA LEU A 274 2.38 17.56 8.32
C LEU A 274 2.61 17.35 6.82
N THR A 275 1.54 17.22 6.05
CA THR A 275 1.60 16.99 4.60
C THR A 275 0.92 18.13 3.85
N ARG A 276 1.56 18.70 2.83
CA ARG A 276 0.90 19.51 1.80
C ARG A 276 0.55 18.60 0.63
N ASN A 277 -0.71 18.58 0.20
CA ASN A 277 -1.17 17.81 -0.97
C ASN A 277 -1.32 18.69 -2.22
#